data_AF-A0A2V8M4X1-F1
#
_entry.id   AF-A0A2V8M4X1-F1
#
_cell.length_a   1.000
_cell.length_b   1.000
_cell.length_c   1.000
_cell.angle_alpha   90.00
_cell.angle_beta   90.00
_cell.angle_gamma   90.00
#
_symmetry.space_group_name_H-M   'P 1'
#
loop_
_entity.id
_entity.type
_entity.pdbx_description
1 polymer ?
#
loop_
_entity_poly.entity_id
_entity_poly.type
_entity_poly.pdbx_seq_one_letter_code
_entity_poly.pdbx_strand_id
1 'polypeptide(L)'
;MKPISEKKVQSYNFKRPDRISKNQIRSLHFVHDRFARNCSSSISAYLRTVVELTLENIAQTSYAEFLSTVSDPTCYAAMALRPLDGVAALEMGPEVVFPLIDRLLGGAGKGLNNVRPMTEIEQ
;
A
#
# COMPACT_ATOMS: atom_id res chain seq x y z
N MET A 1 -41.85 -3.13 22.77
CA MET A 1 -40.74 -4.04 22.41
C MET A 1 -39.77 -3.28 21.51
N LYS A 2 -38.53 -3.03 21.96
CA LYS A 2 -37.46 -2.46 21.11
C LYS A 2 -36.75 -3.60 20.38
N PRO A 3 -36.46 -3.49 19.07
CA PRO A 3 -35.81 -4.56 18.32
C PRO A 3 -34.36 -4.76 18.82
N ILE A 4 -33.97 -6.02 18.98
CA ILE A 4 -32.64 -6.44 19.39
C ILE A 4 -31.72 -6.20 18.19
N SER A 5 -30.80 -5.24 18.31
CA SER A 5 -29.78 -4.98 17.31
C SER A 5 -28.94 -6.25 17.10
N GLU A 6 -28.90 -6.76 15.86
CA GLU A 6 -28.04 -7.87 15.47
C GLU A 6 -26.58 -7.50 15.78
N LYS A 7 -26.01 -8.14 16.81
CA LYS A 7 -24.58 -8.06 17.06
C LYS A 7 -23.87 -8.71 15.89
N LYS A 8 -23.11 -7.93 15.11
CA LYS A 8 -22.14 -8.47 14.13
C LYS A 8 -21.16 -9.38 14.87
N VAL A 9 -21.38 -10.69 14.79
CA VAL A 9 -20.47 -11.70 15.30
C VAL A 9 -19.32 -11.81 14.31
N GLN A 10 -18.14 -11.32 14.70
CA GLN A 10 -16.92 -11.56 13.93
C GLN A 10 -16.31 -12.90 14.35
N SER A 11 -16.04 -13.77 13.38
CA SER A 11 -15.33 -15.03 13.59
C SER A 11 -13.90 -14.75 14.03
N TYR A 12 -13.57 -15.06 15.29
CA TYR A 12 -12.22 -14.91 15.82
C TYR A 12 -11.41 -16.19 15.61
N ASN A 13 -10.29 -16.08 14.91
CA ASN A 13 -9.43 -17.24 14.63
C ASN A 13 -8.49 -17.50 15.83
N PHE A 14 -8.93 -18.34 16.77
CA PHE A 14 -8.14 -18.70 17.95
C PHE A 14 -6.79 -19.40 17.64
N LYS A 15 -6.61 -19.93 16.42
CA LYS A 15 -5.33 -20.54 16.00
C LYS A 15 -4.27 -19.49 15.62
N ARG A 16 -4.68 -18.25 15.38
CA ARG A 16 -3.81 -17.12 15.03
C ARG A 16 -4.22 -15.89 15.84
N PRO A 17 -3.90 -15.82 17.14
CA PRO A 17 -4.20 -14.63 17.92
C PRO A 17 -3.52 -13.40 17.29
N ASP A 18 -4.29 -12.32 17.12
CA ASP A 18 -3.75 -11.03 16.65
C ASP A 18 -2.58 -10.62 17.55
N ARG A 19 -1.39 -10.54 16.95
CA ARG A 19 -0.16 -10.20 17.69
C ARG A 19 -0.09 -8.70 18.01
N ILE A 20 -0.89 -7.89 17.32
CA ILE A 20 -0.91 -6.43 17.42
C ILE A 20 -2.21 -6.02 18.10
N SER A 21 -2.11 -5.18 19.13
CA SER A 21 -3.29 -4.68 19.84
C SER A 21 -4.14 -3.75 18.95
N LYS A 22 -5.45 -3.71 19.20
CA LYS A 22 -6.37 -2.80 18.48
C LYS A 22 -5.94 -1.33 18.57
N ASN A 23 -5.35 -0.92 19.69
CA ASN A 23 -4.82 0.44 19.86
C ASN A 23 -3.63 0.70 18.94
N GLN A 24 -2.71 -0.26 18.80
CA GLN A 24 -1.57 -0.14 17.87
C GLN A 24 -2.02 -0.10 16.41
N ILE A 25 -3.03 -0.90 16.02
CA ILE A 25 -3.61 -0.84 14.66
C ILE A 25 -4.20 0.55 14.39
N ARG A 26 -4.91 1.14 15.36
CA ARG A 26 -5.41 2.51 15.25
C ARG A 26 -4.29 3.54 15.12
N SER A 27 -3.19 3.38 15.87
CA SER A 27 -2.01 4.23 15.72
C SER A 27 -1.40 4.12 14.32
N LEU A 28 -1.26 2.90 13.78
CA LEU A 28 -0.79 2.68 12.40
C LEU A 28 -1.71 3.35 11.39
N HIS A 29 -3.03 3.28 11.58
CA HIS A 29 -3.99 3.97 10.72
C HIS A 29 -3.75 5.48 10.67
N PHE A 30 -3.56 6.11 11.83
CA PHE A 30 -3.29 7.55 11.88
C PHE A 30 -1.97 7.92 11.19
N VAL A 31 -0.92 7.11 11.39
CA VAL A 31 0.39 7.34 10.77
C VAL A 31 0.32 7.18 9.25
N HIS A 32 -0.31 6.11 8.76
CA HIS A 32 -0.44 5.85 7.32
C HIS A 32 -1.37 6.84 6.61
N ASP A 33 -2.44 7.26 7.26
CA ASP A 33 -3.34 8.29 6.73
C ASP A 33 -2.63 9.64 6.58
N ARG A 34 -1.79 10.02 7.57
CA ARG A 34 -0.91 11.19 7.45
C ARG A 34 0.15 11.02 6.36
N PHE A 35 0.74 9.83 6.26
CA PHE A 35 1.71 9.51 5.21
C PHE A 35 1.09 9.67 3.82
N ALA A 36 -0.10 9.12 3.58
CA ALA A 36 -0.80 9.21 2.30
C ALA A 36 -1.00 10.66 1.86
N ARG A 37 -1.49 11.55 2.76
CA ARG A 37 -1.64 12.98 2.47
C ARG A 37 -0.32 13.68 2.11
N ASN A 38 0.73 13.42 2.89
CA ASN A 38 2.04 14.03 2.67
C ASN A 38 2.68 13.52 1.37
N CYS A 39 2.57 12.21 1.11
CA CYS A 39 3.08 11.56 -0.08
C CYS A 39 2.35 12.06 -1.33
N SER A 40 1.02 12.16 -1.28
CA SER A 40 0.19 12.72 -2.36
C SER A 40 0.61 14.13 -2.71
N SER A 41 0.77 15.01 -1.72
CA SER A 41 1.25 16.39 -1.93
C SER A 41 2.64 16.41 -2.56
N SER A 42 3.57 15.57 -2.07
CA SER A 42 4.96 15.54 -2.52
C SER A 42 5.08 15.03 -3.96
N ILE A 43 4.41 13.91 -4.27
CA ILE A 43 4.39 13.33 -5.62
C ILE A 43 3.69 14.27 -6.59
N SER A 44 2.59 14.91 -6.19
CA SER A 44 1.88 15.87 -7.04
C SER A 44 2.77 17.04 -7.43
N ALA A 45 3.52 17.60 -6.46
CA ALA A 45 4.48 18.67 -6.70
C ALA A 45 5.62 18.23 -7.63
N TYR A 46 6.11 17.00 -7.45
CA TYR A 46 7.21 16.45 -8.24
C TYR A 46 6.80 16.19 -9.70
N LEU A 47 5.64 15.56 -9.92
CA LEU A 47 5.13 15.17 -11.23
C LEU A 47 4.39 16.30 -11.97
N ARG A 48 4.12 17.42 -11.30
CA ARG A 48 3.29 18.54 -11.81
C ARG A 48 1.93 18.05 -12.34
N THR A 49 1.30 17.18 -11.57
CA THR A 49 -0.05 16.64 -11.81
C THR A 49 -0.73 16.37 -10.48
N VAL A 50 -2.05 16.36 -10.45
CA VAL A 50 -2.79 16.04 -9.22
C VAL A 50 -2.74 14.53 -8.99
N VAL A 51 -2.19 14.11 -7.85
CA VAL A 51 -2.14 12.71 -7.42
C VAL A 51 -2.81 12.61 -6.06
N GLU A 52 -3.89 11.84 -5.97
CA GLU A 52 -4.59 11.57 -4.72
C GLU A 52 -4.20 10.18 -4.19
N LEU A 53 -3.81 10.12 -2.91
CA LEU A 53 -3.51 8.88 -2.21
C LEU A 53 -4.39 8.79 -0.96
N THR A 54 -5.06 7.67 -0.78
CA THR A 54 -5.93 7.40 0.36
C THR A 54 -5.58 6.06 0.99
N LEU A 55 -5.72 5.98 2.31
CA LEU A 55 -5.55 4.72 3.04
C LEU A 55 -6.82 3.89 2.88
N GLU A 56 -6.72 2.75 2.19
CA GLU A 56 -7.86 1.86 1.99
C GLU A 56 -8.09 0.92 3.18
N ASN A 57 -7.05 0.20 3.60
CA ASN A 57 -7.17 -0.82 4.64
C ASN A 57 -5.85 -1.04 5.38
N ILE A 58 -5.94 -1.49 6.63
CA ILE A 58 -4.82 -2.02 7.40
C ILE A 58 -5.21 -3.42 7.91
N ALA A 59 -4.49 -4.43 7.44
CA ALA A 59 -4.71 -5.81 7.81
C ALA A 59 -3.41 -6.48 8.29
N GLN A 60 -3.55 -7.41 9.23
CA GLN A 60 -2.48 -8.31 9.62
C GLN A 60 -2.59 -9.60 8.80
N THR A 61 -1.59 -9.90 8.00
CA THR A 61 -1.51 -11.14 7.22
C THR A 61 -0.13 -11.77 7.36
N SER A 62 -0.02 -13.07 7.07
CA SER A 62 1.29 -13.71 7.01
C SER A 62 2.04 -13.25 5.76
N TYR A 63 3.37 -13.31 5.80
CA TYR A 63 4.19 -12.90 4.66
C TYR A 63 3.90 -13.74 3.39
N ALA A 64 3.66 -15.04 3.56
CA ALA A 64 3.31 -15.93 2.44
C ALA A 64 1.96 -15.57 1.79
N GLU A 65 0.96 -15.22 2.60
CA GLU A 65 -0.33 -14.75 2.10
C GLU A 65 -0.18 -13.41 1.37
N PHE A 66 0.61 -12.47 1.91
CA PHE A 66 0.91 -11.22 1.23
C PHE A 66 1.58 -11.46 -0.14
N LEU A 67 2.61 -12.29 -0.23
CA LEU A 67 3.26 -12.62 -1.51
C LEU A 67 2.29 -13.23 -2.53
N SER A 68 1.31 -14.02 -2.08
CA SER A 68 0.30 -14.60 -2.98
C SER A 68 -0.70 -13.58 -3.54
N THR A 69 -0.80 -12.40 -2.93
CA THR A 69 -1.69 -11.31 -3.39
C THR A 69 -1.01 -10.34 -4.35
N VAL A 70 0.32 -10.39 -4.45
CA VAL A 70 1.11 -9.49 -5.28
C VAL A 70 1.07 -9.94 -6.73
N SER A 71 0.83 -8.99 -7.64
CA SER A 71 0.84 -9.25 -9.09
C SER A 71 2.24 -9.58 -9.59
N ASP A 72 2.33 -10.43 -10.62
CA ASP A 72 3.58 -10.74 -11.32
C ASP A 72 3.45 -10.33 -12.80
N PRO A 73 4.20 -9.32 -13.29
CA PRO A 73 5.25 -8.56 -12.61
C PRO A 73 4.73 -7.42 -11.72
N THR A 74 5.53 -7.00 -10.74
CA THR A 74 5.27 -5.81 -9.91
C THR A 74 6.55 -5.03 -9.60
N CYS A 75 6.42 -3.80 -9.10
CA CYS A 75 7.50 -3.08 -8.44
C CYS A 75 7.53 -3.42 -6.96
N TYR A 76 8.59 -4.11 -6.54
CA TYR A 76 8.80 -4.46 -5.13
C TYR A 76 10.10 -3.84 -4.61
N ALA A 77 9.98 -2.94 -3.64
CA ALA A 77 11.10 -2.23 -3.03
C ALA A 77 11.26 -2.61 -1.55
N ALA A 78 12.49 -2.92 -1.15
CA ALA A 78 12.85 -3.12 0.25
C ALA A 78 13.44 -1.84 0.83
N MET A 79 12.91 -1.38 1.97
CA MET A 79 13.30 -0.13 2.62
C MET A 79 13.73 -0.38 4.06
N ALA A 80 14.91 0.10 4.44
CA ALA A 80 15.37 0.02 5.82
C ALA A 80 14.60 1.00 6.72
N LEU A 81 14.05 0.53 7.83
CA LEU A 81 13.21 1.32 8.75
C LEU A 81 14.03 2.03 9.84
N ARG A 82 15.09 2.78 9.49
CA ARG A 82 15.90 3.48 10.51
C ARG A 82 15.05 4.49 11.32
N PRO A 83 15.16 4.55 12.66
CA PRO A 83 16.13 3.88 13.55
C PRO A 83 15.73 2.49 14.07
N LEU A 84 14.63 1.91 13.58
CA LEU A 84 14.21 0.56 13.94
C LEU A 84 15.05 -0.48 13.20
N ASP A 85 15.37 -1.57 13.88
CA ASP A 85 16.01 -2.74 13.28
C ASP A 85 14.96 -3.55 12.50
N GLY A 86 14.80 -3.22 11.22
CA GLY A 86 13.86 -3.90 10.34
C GLY A 86 13.86 -3.38 8.91
N VAL A 87 13.27 -4.19 8.03
CA VAL A 87 13.05 -3.87 6.62
C VAL A 87 11.56 -3.84 6.36
N ALA A 88 11.07 -2.75 5.76
CA ALA A 88 9.74 -2.66 5.18
C ALA A 88 9.78 -3.05 3.72
N ALA A 89 8.70 -3.65 3.24
CA ALA A 89 8.45 -3.84 1.82
C ALA A 89 7.42 -2.82 1.34
N LEU A 90 7.68 -2.23 0.19
CA LEU A 90 6.73 -1.42 -0.56
C LEU A 90 6.48 -2.11 -1.89
N GLU A 91 5.21 -2.40 -2.17
CA GLU A 91 4.79 -2.94 -3.45
C GLU A 91 3.95 -1.88 -4.17
N MET A 92 4.17 -1.75 -5.48
CA MET A 92 3.39 -0.88 -6.35
C MET A 92 3.09 -1.62 -7.64
N GLY A 93 1.80 -1.80 -7.92
CA GLY A 93 1.36 -2.49 -9.13
C GLY A 93 1.75 -1.74 -10.42
N PRO A 94 1.92 -2.47 -11.54
CA PRO A 94 2.27 -1.91 -12.86
C PRO A 94 1.38 -0.76 -13.31
N GLU A 95 0.09 -0.85 -13.03
CA GLU A 95 -0.93 0.15 -13.39
C GLU A 95 -0.67 1.53 -12.76
N VAL A 96 0.07 1.60 -11.65
CA VAL A 96 0.47 2.86 -11.01
C VAL A 96 1.89 3.24 -11.41
N VAL A 97 2.80 2.26 -11.44
CA VAL A 97 4.23 2.48 -11.68
C VAL A 97 4.47 3.01 -13.09
N PHE A 98 3.90 2.40 -14.13
CA PHE A 98 4.19 2.79 -15.51
C PHE A 98 3.70 4.20 -15.87
N PRO A 99 2.48 4.62 -15.50
CA PRO A 99 2.07 6.02 -15.63
C PRO A 99 3.00 6.99 -14.90
N LEU A 100 3.49 6.61 -13.71
CA LEU A 100 4.40 7.44 -12.93
C LEU A 100 5.74 7.60 -13.65
N ILE A 101 6.32 6.51 -14.16
CA ILE A 101 7.57 6.52 -14.94
C ILE A 101 7.40 7.31 -16.23
N ASP A 102 6.31 7.09 -16.99
CA ASP A 102 6.03 7.83 -18.22
C ASP A 102 6.05 9.34 -17.94
N ARG A 103 5.42 9.76 -16.84
CA ARG A 103 5.42 11.17 -16.43
C ARG A 103 6.81 11.70 -16.04
N LEU A 104 7.63 10.88 -15.39
CA LEU A 104 9.02 11.24 -15.04
C LEU A 104 9.89 11.42 -16.28
N LEU A 105 9.66 10.61 -17.32
CA LEU A 105 10.39 10.69 -18.58
C LEU A 105 9.84 11.76 -19.54
N GLY A 106 8.87 12.57 -19.11
CA GLY A 106 8.30 13.67 -19.88
C GLY A 106 7.05 13.33 -20.71
N GLY A 107 6.49 12.13 -20.50
CA GLY A 107 5.27 11.65 -21.14
C GLY A 107 3.97 12.20 -20.55
N ALA A 108 2.86 11.66 -21.04
CA ALA A 108 1.50 12.10 -20.69
C ALA A 108 0.93 11.35 -19.47
N GLY A 109 1.66 10.42 -18.88
CA GLY A 109 1.20 9.52 -17.82
C GLY A 109 0.38 8.35 -18.38
N LYS A 110 0.69 7.86 -19.59
CA LYS A 110 -0.02 6.71 -20.16
C LYS A 110 0.55 5.43 -19.57
N GLY A 111 -0.33 4.53 -19.12
CA GLY A 111 0.03 3.19 -18.73
C GLY A 111 0.51 2.35 -19.92
N LEU A 112 1.09 1.20 -19.63
CA LEU A 112 1.42 0.22 -20.68
C LEU A 112 0.16 -0.54 -21.11
N ASN A 113 0.00 -0.73 -22.42
CA ASN A 113 -1.08 -1.58 -22.95
C ASN A 113 -0.88 -3.07 -22.63
N ASN A 114 0.38 -3.50 -22.50
CA ASN A 114 0.75 -4.86 -22.13
C ASN A 114 1.72 -4.78 -20.96
N VAL A 115 1.32 -5.36 -19.83
CA VAL A 115 2.15 -5.43 -18.63
C VAL A 115 3.41 -6.24 -18.94
N ARG A 116 4.58 -5.65 -18.67
CA ARG A 116 5.89 -6.29 -18.82
C ARG A 116 6.76 -6.01 -17.59
N PRO A 117 7.85 -6.77 -17.38
CA PRO A 117 8.86 -6.43 -16.39
C PRO A 117 9.49 -5.05 -16.67
N MET A 118 9.85 -4.34 -15.60
CA MET A 118 10.60 -3.08 -15.68
C MET A 118 12.02 -3.32 -16.19
N THR A 119 12.54 -2.39 -16.99
CA THR A 119 13.94 -2.35 -17.42
C THR A 119 14.84 -1.72 -16.36
N GLU A 120 16.16 -1.81 -16.52
CA GLU A 120 17.13 -1.21 -15.57
C GLU A 120 16.99 0.31 -15.42
N ILE A 121 16.52 1.02 -16.45
CA ILE A 121 16.29 2.48 -16.39
C ILE A 121 15.02 2.81 -15.60
N GLU A 122 14.08 1.86 -15.55
CA GLU A 122 12.77 2.00 -14.92
C GLU A 122 12.77 1.55 -13.44
N GLN A 123 13.86 0.94 -12.96
CA GLN A 123 14.04 0.43 -11.59
C GLN A 123 14.64 1.46 -10.62
#